data_AF-A0A2V5PHS8-F1
#
_entry.id   AF-A0A2V5PHS8-F1
#
_cell.length_a   1.000
_cell.length_b   1.000
_cell.length_c   1.000
_cell.angle_alpha   90.00
_cell.angle_beta   90.00
_cell.angle_gamma   90.00
#
_symmetry.space_group_name_H-M   'P 1'
#
loop_
_entity.id
_entity.type
_entity.pdbx_description
1 polymer ?
#
loop_
_entity_poly.entity_id
_entity_poly.type
_entity_poly.pdbx_seq_one_letter_code
_entity_poly.pdbx_strand_id
1 'polypeptide(L)'
;MQITVGIITISDRAAAGEYSDLGGPALKEAAETYGWQVLAEAIVPDEIARIRETIRSFSDQGCGLILATGGTGVADRDVTPEAIRGMMRVEIPGFGEAMRRESMKITPNAILSRS
;
A
#
# COMPACT_ATOMS: atom_id res chain seq x y z
N MET A 1 -7.26 7.46 -19.11
CA MET A 1 -7.69 8.30 -17.96
C MET A 1 -6.44 8.64 -17.18
N GLN A 2 -6.18 9.93 -16.92
CA GLN A 2 -5.00 10.34 -16.15
C GLN A 2 -5.34 10.27 -14.66
N ILE A 3 -4.61 9.43 -13.91
CA ILE A 3 -4.80 9.24 -12.47
C ILE A 3 -3.55 9.77 -11.77
N THR A 4 -3.73 10.58 -10.72
CA THR A 4 -2.66 10.99 -9.79
C THR A 4 -2.53 9.95 -8.68
N VAL A 5 -1.34 9.41 -8.50
CA VAL A 5 -1.05 8.26 -7.63
C VAL A 5 -0.12 8.67 -6.50
N GLY A 6 -0.45 8.28 -5.28
CA GLY A 6 0.46 8.28 -4.13
C GLY A 6 0.93 6.86 -3.84
N ILE A 7 2.21 6.68 -3.50
CA ILE A 7 2.79 5.37 -3.18
C ILE A 7 3.31 5.37 -1.75
N ILE A 8 2.87 4.39 -0.96
CA ILE A 8 3.28 4.25 0.45
C ILE A 8 3.89 2.87 0.66
N THR A 9 5.17 2.83 1.00
CA THR A 9 5.82 1.63 1.52
C THR A 9 5.69 1.63 3.04
N ILE A 10 5.11 0.57 3.59
CA ILE A 10 4.86 0.40 5.02
C ILE A 10 5.76 -0.73 5.52
N SER A 11 6.79 -0.37 6.27
CA SER A 11 7.75 -1.30 6.85
C SER A 11 8.64 -0.60 7.87
N ASP A 12 8.66 -1.11 9.10
CA ASP A 12 9.60 -0.67 10.13
C ASP A 12 11.06 -0.68 9.65
N ARG A 13 11.46 -1.77 9.00
CA ARG A 13 12.83 -2.00 8.57
C ARG A 13 13.22 -1.12 7.39
N ALA A 14 12.32 -0.90 6.42
CA ALA A 14 12.59 0.02 5.32
C ALA A 14 12.65 1.47 5.81
N ALA A 15 11.75 1.85 6.74
CA ALA A 15 11.76 3.18 7.35
C ALA A 15 13.02 3.41 8.20
N ALA A 16 13.56 2.37 8.86
CA ALA A 16 14.81 2.41 9.59
C ALA A 16 16.07 2.32 8.69
N GLY A 17 15.92 2.08 7.38
CA GLY A 17 17.03 1.91 6.45
C GLY A 17 17.77 0.58 6.58
N GLU A 18 17.19 -0.41 7.27
CA GLU A 18 17.76 -1.75 7.44
C GLU A 18 17.71 -2.58 6.14
N TYR A 19 16.73 -2.30 5.28
CA TYR A 19 16.70 -2.85 3.92
C TYR A 19 16.13 -1.85 2.91
N SER A 20 16.56 -2.00 1.65
CA SER A 20 16.08 -1.17 0.54
C SER A 20 14.66 -1.52 0.13
N ASP A 21 13.77 -0.53 0.09
CA ASP A 21 12.43 -0.70 -0.45
C ASP A 21 12.47 -1.14 -1.93
N LEU A 22 11.85 -2.27 -2.23
CA LEU A 22 11.64 -2.78 -3.57
C LEU A 22 10.18 -2.65 -4.03
N GLY A 23 9.24 -2.51 -3.09
CA GLY A 23 7.82 -2.47 -3.37
C GLY A 23 7.39 -1.11 -3.92
N GLY A 24 7.84 -0.02 -3.30
CA GLY A 24 7.56 1.34 -3.76
C GLY A 24 8.00 1.56 -5.21
N PRO A 25 9.28 1.29 -5.56
CA PRO A 25 9.76 1.38 -6.93
C PRO A 25 8.97 0.52 -7.94
N ALA A 26 8.58 -0.71 -7.56
CA ALA A 26 7.80 -1.58 -8.44
C ALA A 26 6.38 -1.03 -8.68
N LEU A 27 5.73 -0.46 -7.66
CA LEU A 27 4.44 0.21 -7.82
C LEU A 27 4.54 1.46 -8.69
N LYS A 28 5.65 2.21 -8.58
CA LYS A 28 5.92 3.39 -9.38
C LYS A 28 6.05 3.03 -10.86
N GLU A 29 6.89 2.05 -11.17
CA GLU A 29 7.07 1.55 -12.53
C GLU A 29 5.75 1.05 -13.14
N ALA A 30 4.95 0.32 -12.36
CA ALA A 30 3.63 -0.15 -12.80
C ALA A 30 2.68 1.03 -13.10
N ALA A 31 2.60 2.01 -12.21
CA ALA A 31 1.76 3.20 -12.40
C ALA A 31 2.17 4.00 -13.65
N GLU A 32 3.47 4.21 -13.85
CA GLU A 32 4.02 4.90 -15.01
C GLU A 32 3.73 4.12 -16.32
N THR A 33 3.80 2.78 -16.29
CA THR A 33 3.43 1.91 -17.42
C THR A 33 1.97 2.07 -17.83
N TYR A 34 1.06 2.32 -16.87
CA TYR A 34 -0.34 2.63 -17.15
C TYR A 34 -0.58 4.09 -17.58
N GLY A 35 0.47 4.91 -17.68
CA GLY A 35 0.39 6.34 -17.99
C GLY A 35 -0.18 7.19 -16.85
N TRP A 36 -0.10 6.70 -15.60
CA TRP A 36 -0.52 7.45 -14.42
C TRP A 36 0.62 8.33 -13.91
N GLN A 37 0.27 9.42 -13.23
CA GLN A 37 1.25 10.35 -12.67
C GLN A 37 1.46 10.05 -11.19
N VAL A 38 2.67 9.66 -10.81
CA VAL A 38 3.05 9.50 -9.41
C VAL A 38 3.35 10.89 -8.84
N LEU A 39 2.51 11.33 -7.89
CA LEU A 39 2.56 12.67 -7.31
C LEU A 39 3.35 12.71 -6.00
N ALA A 40 3.26 11.64 -5.20
CA ALA A 40 3.88 11.55 -3.89
C ALA A 40 4.32 10.11 -3.58
N GLU A 41 5.42 9.99 -2.85
CA GLU A 41 5.99 8.72 -2.41
C GLU A 41 6.44 8.85 -0.96
N ALA A 42 6.24 7.81 -0.15
CA ALA A 42 6.67 7.79 1.24
C ALA A 42 7.02 6.37 1.71
N ILE A 43 7.99 6.28 2.60
CA ILE A 43 8.27 5.07 3.40
C ILE A 43 7.91 5.41 4.85
N VAL A 44 7.07 4.59 5.48
CA VAL A 44 6.62 4.78 6.87
C VAL A 44 6.75 3.48 7.68
N PRO A 45 6.94 3.57 9.00
CA PRO A 45 6.93 2.38 9.86
C PRO A 45 5.52 1.78 9.97
N ASP A 46 5.44 0.57 10.52
CA ASP A 46 4.20 -0.17 10.78
C ASP A 46 3.44 0.42 12.00
N GLU A 47 3.06 1.70 11.87
CA GLU A 47 2.34 2.46 12.88
C GLU A 47 1.05 3.03 12.30
N ILE A 48 -0.08 2.66 12.91
CA ILE A 48 -1.43 3.08 12.46
C ILE A 48 -1.50 4.61 12.29
N ALA A 49 -0.97 5.38 13.24
CA ALA A 49 -1.00 6.84 13.17
C ALA A 49 -0.25 7.36 11.94
N ARG A 50 0.97 6.87 11.69
CA ARG A 50 1.83 7.29 10.57
C ARG A 50 1.23 6.91 9.22
N ILE A 51 0.70 5.70 9.08
CA ILE A 51 0.02 5.25 7.86
C ILE A 51 -1.17 6.16 7.55
N ARG A 52 -2.01 6.46 8.56
CA ARG A 52 -3.20 7.31 8.41
C ARG A 52 -2.84 8.77 8.09
N GLU A 53 -1.83 9.32 8.75
CA GLU A 53 -1.30 10.66 8.47
C GLU A 53 -0.84 10.79 7.02
N THR A 54 -0.05 9.82 6.53
CA THR A 54 0.45 9.83 5.15
C THR A 54 -0.67 9.70 4.13
N ILE A 55 -1.63 8.79 4.35
CA ILE A 55 -2.78 8.65 3.45
C ILE A 55 -3.58 9.96 3.36
N ARG A 56 -3.83 10.64 4.50
CA ARG A 56 -4.52 11.93 4.51
C ARG A 56 -3.71 13.00 3.77
N SER A 57 -2.42 13.11 4.06
CA SER A 57 -1.53 14.04 3.37
C SER A 57 -1.53 13.84 1.85
N PHE A 58 -1.50 12.58 1.38
CA PHE A 58 -1.53 12.28 -0.05
C PHE A 58 -2.89 12.61 -0.68
N SER A 59 -3.98 12.34 0.03
CA SER A 59 -5.32 12.76 -0.37
C SER A 59 -5.43 14.28 -0.48
N ASP A 60 -4.90 15.03 0.49
CA ASP A 60 -4.92 16.49 0.51
C ASP A 60 -4.05 17.11 -0.61
N GLN A 61 -2.99 16.43 -1.00
CA GLN A 61 -2.17 16.78 -2.17
C GLN A 61 -2.86 16.50 -3.52
N GLY A 62 -3.97 15.76 -3.52
CA GLY A 62 -4.75 15.45 -4.73
C GLY A 62 -4.44 14.11 -5.36
N CYS A 63 -3.89 13.14 -4.62
CA CYS A 63 -3.79 11.76 -5.09
C CYS A 63 -5.19 11.13 -5.17
N GLY A 64 -5.65 10.80 -6.39
CA GLY A 64 -6.92 10.10 -6.62
C GLY A 64 -6.84 8.60 -6.38
N LEU A 65 -5.63 8.05 -6.34
CA LEU A 65 -5.32 6.65 -6.01
C LEU A 65 -4.11 6.62 -5.06
N ILE A 66 -4.19 5.83 -4.00
CA ILE A 66 -3.05 5.58 -3.11
C ILE A 66 -2.78 4.08 -3.12
N LEU A 67 -1.57 3.69 -3.53
CA LEU A 67 -1.10 2.32 -3.56
C LEU A 67 -0.18 2.10 -2.36
N ALA A 68 -0.54 1.16 -1.49
CA ALA A 68 0.26 0.80 -0.34
C ALA A 68 0.88 -0.59 -0.54
N THR A 69 2.09 -0.78 -0.02
CA THR A 69 2.79 -2.08 0.00
C THR A 69 3.38 -2.34 1.38
N GLY A 70 3.24 -3.58 1.86
CA GLY A 70 3.69 -4.01 3.19
C GLY A 70 2.64 -3.92 4.30
N GLY A 71 2.93 -4.60 5.41
CA GLY A 71 2.10 -4.59 6.63
C GLY A 71 0.74 -5.29 6.52
N THR A 72 0.53 -6.19 5.54
CA THR A 72 -0.76 -6.90 5.30
C THR A 72 -0.74 -8.37 5.71
N GLY A 73 0.36 -8.88 6.27
CA GLY A 73 0.47 -10.26 6.75
C GLY A 73 -0.32 -10.52 8.03
N VAL A 74 0.04 -11.56 8.77
CA VAL A 74 -0.63 -11.98 10.02
C VAL A 74 0.25 -11.77 11.26
N ALA A 75 1.40 -11.12 11.13
CA ALA A 75 2.27 -10.81 12.27
C ALA A 75 1.69 -9.64 13.08
N ASP A 76 2.11 -9.53 14.34
CA ASP A 76 1.62 -8.48 15.26
C ASP A 76 1.90 -7.05 14.77
N ARG A 77 2.94 -6.88 13.94
CA ARG A 77 3.30 -5.60 13.32
C ARG A 77 2.54 -5.32 12.02
N ASP A 78 1.92 -6.32 11.39
CA ASP A 78 1.15 -6.10 10.16
C ASP A 78 -0.15 -5.36 10.47
N VAL A 79 -0.15 -4.03 10.41
CA VAL A 79 -1.29 -3.18 10.81
C VAL A 79 -1.92 -2.37 9.67
N THR A 80 -1.44 -2.53 8.43
CA THR A 80 -1.90 -1.77 7.26
C THR A 80 -3.41 -1.91 7.02
N PRO A 81 -4.01 -3.12 7.02
CA PRO A 81 -5.45 -3.26 6.86
C PRO A 81 -6.23 -2.49 7.92
N GLU A 82 -5.90 -2.61 9.21
CA GLU A 82 -6.56 -1.91 10.32
C GLU A 82 -6.43 -0.38 10.20
N ALA A 83 -5.26 0.09 9.78
CA ALA A 83 -5.02 1.51 9.55
C ALA A 83 -5.98 2.05 8.47
N ILE A 84 -6.11 1.35 7.34
CA ILE A 84 -6.97 1.73 6.21
C ILE A 84 -8.46 1.55 6.56
N ARG A 85 -8.85 0.41 7.16
CA ARG A 85 -10.25 0.12 7.55
C ARG A 85 -10.81 1.17 8.48
N GLY A 86 -9.99 1.70 9.40
CA GLY A 86 -10.42 2.76 10.31
C GLY A 86 -10.53 4.15 9.68
N MET A 87 -10.26 4.32 8.38
CA MET A 87 -10.45 5.59 7.67
C MET A 87 -11.38 5.52 6.47
N MET A 88 -11.58 4.33 5.89
CA MET A 88 -12.39 4.20 4.69
C MET A 88 -13.88 4.38 4.97
N ARG A 89 -14.59 4.94 3.98
CA ARG A 89 -16.06 5.06 4.03
C ARG A 89 -16.77 3.78 3.56
N VAL A 90 -16.21 3.12 2.55
CA VAL A 90 -16.76 1.92 1.91
C VAL A 90 -15.61 1.01 1.54
N GLU A 91 -15.69 -0.25 1.93
CA GLU A 91 -14.78 -1.31 1.48
C GLU A 91 -15.31 -1.96 0.19
N ILE A 92 -14.43 -2.18 -0.78
CA ILE A 92 -14.75 -2.93 -2.01
C ILE A 92 -13.99 -4.26 -1.92
N PRO A 93 -14.58 -5.32 -1.32
CA PRO A 93 -13.87 -6.55 -1.00
C PRO A 93 -13.28 -7.27 -2.22
N GLY A 94 -13.88 -7.06 -3.40
CA GLY A 94 -13.41 -7.64 -4.67
C GLY A 94 -11.97 -7.29 -5.03
N PHE A 95 -11.42 -6.15 -4.58
CA PHE A 95 -10.00 -5.83 -4.78
C PHE A 95 -9.10 -6.78 -4.00
N GLY A 96 -9.37 -7.00 -2.71
CA GLY A 96 -8.60 -7.93 -1.87
C GLY A 96 -8.69 -9.37 -2.35
N GLU A 97 -9.88 -9.80 -2.77
CA GLU A 97 -10.10 -11.10 -3.38
C GLU A 97 -9.30 -11.29 -4.68
N ALA A 98 -9.30 -10.30 -5.56
CA ALA A 98 -8.54 -10.33 -6.81
C ALA A 98 -7.03 -10.35 -6.56
N MET A 99 -6.53 -9.49 -5.67
CA MET A 99 -5.11 -9.46 -5.29
C MET A 99 -4.64 -10.82 -4.76
N ARG A 100 -5.35 -11.40 -3.79
CA ARG A 100 -5.02 -12.74 -3.27
C ARG A 100 -5.09 -13.81 -4.36
N ARG A 101 -6.12 -13.79 -5.20
CA ARG A 101 -6.30 -14.77 -6.28
C ARG A 101 -5.14 -14.77 -7.27
N GLU A 102 -4.68 -13.60 -7.68
CA GLU A 102 -3.53 -13.47 -8.58
C GLU A 102 -2.24 -13.90 -7.90
N SER A 103 -2.00 -13.48 -6.65
CA SER A 103 -0.81 -13.89 -5.89
C SER A 103 -0.78 -15.40 -5.59
N MET A 104 -1.93 -16.06 -5.41
CA MET A 104 -2.01 -17.52 -5.21
C MET A 104 -1.54 -18.32 -6.42
N LYS A 105 -1.50 -17.74 -7.63
CA LYS A 105 -0.89 -18.38 -8.80
C LYS A 105 0.64 -18.46 -8.69
N ILE A 106 1.24 -17.63 -7.85
CA ILE A 106 2.69 -17.53 -7.65
C ILE A 106 3.10 -18.24 -6.36
N THR A 107 2.36 -18.05 -5.26
CA THR A 107 2.67 -18.64 -3.96
C THR A 107 1.41 -19.02 -3.17
N PRO A 108 1.34 -20.23 -2.57
CA PRO A 108 0.20 -20.64 -1.75
C PRO A 108 0.03 -19.77 -0.49
N ASN A 109 1.10 -19.12 -0.01
CA ASN A 109 1.05 -18.26 1.17
C ASN A 109 0.27 -16.96 0.95
N ALA A 110 -0.08 -16.63 -0.30
CA ALA A 110 -0.87 -15.44 -0.61
C ALA A 110 -2.24 -15.42 0.11
N ILE A 111 -2.76 -16.59 0.50
CA ILE A 111 -3.99 -16.69 1.31
C ILE A 111 -3.88 -15.98 2.67
N LEU A 112 -2.66 -15.80 3.20
CA LEU A 112 -2.42 -15.15 4.49
C LEU A 112 -2.50 -13.62 4.41
N SER A 113 -2.52 -13.03 3.21
CA SER A 113 -2.66 -11.58 3.08
C SER A 113 -4.06 -11.13 3.49
N ARG A 114 -4.12 -10.11 4.34
CA ARG A 114 -5.36 -9.51 4.83
C ARG A 114 -5.82 -8.30 3.99
N SER A 115 -5.17 -8.09 2.84
CA SER A 115 -5.46 -7.09 1.79
C SER A 115 -6.69 -7.41 0.97
#